data_AF-A0A9J6D392-F1
#
_entry.id   AF-A0A9J6D392-F1
#
_cell.length_a   1.000
_cell.length_b   1.000
_cell.length_c   1.000
_cell.angle_alpha   90.00
_cell.angle_beta   90.00
_cell.angle_gamma   90.00
#
_symmetry.space_group_name_H-M   'P 1'
#
loop_
_entity.id
_entity.type
_entity.pdbx_description
1 polymer ?
#
loop_
_entity_poly.entity_id
_entity_poly.type
_entity_poly.pdbx_seq_one_letter_code
_entity_poly.pdbx_strand_id
1 'polypeptide(L)'
;MLLAIAFLAFNLYYRKSKYIKLSSPKLNNMTVVGCLLVYVAIVVLGLDYDTLGSDTHFTVFCTVRAFLLSGGFSLAFGAIFIKTYRVHHLFVRASSGVIKNKLLQDQQLIALVCVLVLIDCAIVTLWVTFDPMERIMRNLTMQISRLERDVVYLPQREQCHSEHMAKWLGALYIYKGLLLVVGCYMAWETRNVQIPALNDSQYIGMSVYNAVITSALVVALANVISTERYTLTYALVGTLIFVSTTTTLCLLFLPKASPSPSL
;
A
#
# COMPACT_ATOMS: atom_id res chain seq x y z
N MET A 1 -6.40 -4.44 11.29
CA MET A 1 -5.53 -3.81 12.31
C MET A 1 -5.10 -4.77 13.42
N LEU A 2 -6.02 -5.35 14.22
CA LEU A 2 -5.66 -6.28 15.31
C LEU A 2 -4.79 -7.45 14.84
N LEU A 3 -5.14 -8.09 13.72
CA LEU A 3 -4.34 -9.15 13.10
C LEU A 3 -2.91 -8.70 12.77
N ALA A 4 -2.74 -7.49 12.24
CA ALA A 4 -1.43 -6.93 11.90
C ALA A 4 -0.59 -6.69 13.17
N ILE A 5 -1.20 -6.18 14.24
CA ILE A 5 -0.54 -5.99 15.55
C ILE A 5 -0.14 -7.35 16.14
N ALA A 6 -1.01 -8.35 16.05
CA ALA A 6 -0.71 -9.71 16.51
C ALA A 6 0.49 -10.31 15.74
N PHE A 7 0.52 -10.17 14.41
CA PHE A 7 1.67 -10.62 13.60
C PHE A 7 2.96 -9.83 13.90
N LEU A 8 2.86 -8.54 14.18
CA LEU A 8 4.02 -7.75 14.62
C LEU A 8 4.56 -8.25 15.97
N ALA A 9 3.67 -8.46 16.94
CA ALA A 9 4.04 -8.98 18.25
C ALA A 9 4.67 -10.38 18.13
N PHE A 10 4.09 -11.27 17.33
CA PHE A 10 4.65 -12.58 17.00
C PHE A 10 6.06 -12.47 16.40
N ASN A 11 6.28 -11.58 15.43
CA ASN A 11 7.59 -11.40 14.79
C ASN A 11 8.65 -10.87 15.77
N LEU A 12 8.27 -9.93 16.64
CA LEU A 12 9.15 -9.36 17.66
C LEU A 12 9.52 -10.39 18.73
N TYR A 13 8.54 -11.18 19.20
CA TYR A 13 8.75 -12.20 20.22
C TYR A 13 9.68 -13.32 19.73
N TYR A 14 9.40 -13.87 18.54
CA TYR A 14 10.18 -14.99 17.98
C TYR A 14 11.39 -14.55 17.14
N ARG A 15 11.80 -13.27 17.21
CA ARG A 15 12.90 -12.69 16.41
C ARG A 15 14.23 -13.43 16.54
N LYS A 16 14.47 -14.13 17.66
CA LYS A 16 15.70 -14.91 17.90
C LYS A 16 15.70 -16.27 17.21
N SER A 17 14.55 -16.80 16.80
CA SER A 17 14.42 -18.09 16.12
C SER A 17 15.11 -18.09 14.76
N LYS A 18 15.78 -19.21 14.43
CA LYS A 18 16.54 -19.38 13.18
C LYS A 18 15.64 -19.19 11.95
N TYR A 19 14.42 -19.71 12.00
CA TYR A 19 13.44 -19.61 10.91
C TYR A 19 13.04 -18.15 10.63
N ILE A 20 12.75 -17.36 11.68
CA ILE A 20 12.35 -15.95 11.52
C ILE A 20 13.53 -15.06 11.10
N LYS A 21 14.75 -15.33 11.60
CA LYS A 21 15.96 -14.61 11.17
C LYS A 21 16.22 -14.73 9.68
N LEU A 22 15.99 -15.92 9.10
CA LEU A 22 16.20 -16.16 7.68
C LEU A 22 15.26 -15.32 6.80
N SER A 23 14.03 -15.05 7.29
CA SER A 23 13.03 -14.22 6.61
C SER A 23 13.25 -12.71 6.72
N SER A 24 14.37 -12.23 7.26
CA SER A 24 14.65 -10.79 7.43
C SER A 24 13.58 -10.07 8.29
N PRO A 25 13.58 -10.26 9.63
CA PRO A 25 12.51 -9.80 10.51
C PRO A 25 12.30 -8.29 10.49
N LYS A 26 13.35 -7.49 10.29
CA LYS A 26 13.22 -6.03 10.21
C LYS A 26 12.38 -5.58 9.01
N LEU A 27 12.56 -6.21 7.85
CA LEU A 27 11.77 -5.92 6.65
C LEU A 27 10.32 -6.40 6.82
N ASN A 28 10.09 -7.55 7.48
CA ASN A 28 8.73 -7.98 7.85
C ASN A 28 8.02 -6.95 8.74
N ASN A 29 8.72 -6.40 9.74
CA ASN A 29 8.15 -5.36 10.61
C ASN A 29 7.81 -4.09 9.83
N MET A 30 8.67 -3.68 8.90
CA MET A 30 8.35 -2.57 7.99
C MET A 30 7.09 -2.89 7.19
N THR A 31 6.99 -4.05 6.55
CA THR A 31 5.78 -4.42 5.81
C THR A 31 4.51 -4.29 6.65
N VAL A 32 4.54 -4.76 7.91
CA VAL A 32 3.40 -4.65 8.83
C VAL A 32 3.06 -3.21 9.16
N VAL A 33 4.05 -2.35 9.43
CA VAL A 33 3.84 -0.92 9.66
C VAL A 33 3.22 -0.26 8.43
N GLY A 34 3.67 -0.61 7.22
CA GLY A 34 3.09 -0.11 5.97
C GLY A 34 1.63 -0.51 5.82
N CYS A 35 1.30 -1.78 6.09
CA CYS A 35 -0.08 -2.27 6.09
C CYS A 35 -0.96 -1.55 7.13
N LEU A 36 -0.42 -1.24 8.33
CA LEU A 36 -1.14 -0.45 9.33
C LEU A 36 -1.45 0.96 8.83
N LEU A 37 -0.49 1.65 8.21
CA LEU A 37 -0.69 2.98 7.62
C LEU A 37 -1.76 2.95 6.51
N VAL A 38 -1.76 1.91 5.67
CA VAL A 38 -2.81 1.71 4.65
C VAL A 38 -4.19 1.50 5.30
N TYR A 39 -4.29 0.69 6.36
CA TYR A 39 -5.56 0.55 7.08
C TYR A 39 -6.05 1.88 7.69
N VAL A 40 -5.15 2.67 8.27
CA VAL A 40 -5.48 4.02 8.77
C VAL A 40 -5.97 4.89 7.60
N ALA A 41 -5.31 4.84 6.44
CA ALA A 41 -5.72 5.62 5.26
C ALA A 41 -7.16 5.31 4.82
N ILE A 42 -7.58 4.03 4.84
CA ILE A 42 -8.96 3.62 4.51
C ILE A 42 -9.95 4.25 5.50
N VAL A 43 -9.66 4.19 6.80
CA VAL A 43 -10.52 4.80 7.84
C VAL A 43 -10.62 6.31 7.64
N VAL A 44 -9.47 6.97 7.41
CA VAL A 44 -9.43 8.41 7.19
C VAL A 44 -10.16 8.82 5.91
N LEU A 45 -10.16 7.98 4.87
CA LEU A 45 -10.90 8.22 3.61
C LEU A 45 -12.42 8.26 3.84
N GLY A 46 -12.93 7.51 4.82
CA GLY A 46 -14.35 7.47 5.18
C GLY A 46 -14.82 8.56 6.14
N LEU A 47 -13.95 9.49 6.55
CA LEU A 47 -14.34 10.62 7.41
C LEU A 47 -14.99 11.73 6.59
N ASP A 48 -16.22 12.10 6.96
CA ASP A 48 -17.01 13.17 6.36
C ASP A 48 -16.90 14.48 7.17
N TYR A 49 -17.17 15.63 6.55
CA TYR A 49 -17.06 16.94 7.20
C TYR A 49 -17.92 17.09 8.46
N ASP A 50 -19.09 16.45 8.53
CA ASP A 50 -19.95 16.47 9.72
C ASP A 50 -19.21 15.98 10.98
N THR A 51 -18.20 15.11 10.81
CA THR A 51 -17.36 14.65 11.92
C THR A 51 -16.20 15.60 12.25
N LEU A 52 -15.81 16.47 11.31
CA LEU A 52 -14.63 17.34 11.40
C LEU A 52 -14.95 18.80 11.74
N GLY A 53 -16.14 19.28 11.36
CA GLY A 53 -16.68 20.59 11.75
C GLY A 53 -15.89 21.83 11.27
N SER A 54 -14.86 21.68 10.44
CA SER A 54 -14.01 22.78 9.97
C SER A 54 -13.38 22.51 8.61
N ASP A 55 -13.37 23.54 7.76
CA ASP A 55 -12.73 23.54 6.44
C ASP A 55 -11.23 23.26 6.52
N THR A 56 -10.55 23.88 7.48
CA THR A 56 -9.11 23.68 7.68
C THR A 56 -8.77 22.24 8.05
N HIS A 57 -9.58 21.60 8.90
CA HIS A 57 -9.39 20.20 9.23
C HIS A 57 -9.61 19.32 8.00
N PHE A 58 -10.67 19.55 7.22
CA PHE A 58 -10.95 18.79 6.02
C PHE A 58 -9.78 18.82 5.01
N THR A 59 -9.23 20.00 4.71
CA THR A 59 -8.06 20.16 3.83
C THR A 59 -6.82 19.43 4.35
N VAL A 60 -6.56 19.48 5.66
CA VAL A 60 -5.46 18.71 6.27
C VAL A 60 -5.68 17.22 6.10
N PHE A 61 -6.91 16.73 6.32
CA PHE A 61 -7.24 15.31 6.13
C PHE A 61 -7.11 14.87 4.68
N CYS A 62 -7.48 15.70 3.69
CA CYS A 62 -7.21 15.43 2.27
C CYS A 62 -5.74 15.14 2.01
N THR A 63 -4.87 15.98 2.59
CA THR A 63 -3.42 15.86 2.46
C THR A 63 -2.89 14.62 3.18
N VAL A 64 -3.31 14.39 4.42
CA VAL A 64 -2.91 13.23 5.23
C VAL A 64 -3.28 11.92 4.55
N ARG A 65 -4.44 11.84 3.89
CA ARG A 65 -4.85 10.67 3.09
C ARG A 65 -3.82 10.32 2.03
N ALA A 66 -3.32 11.30 1.28
CA ALA A 66 -2.31 11.09 0.24
C ALA A 66 -0.97 10.58 0.82
N PHE A 67 -0.51 11.16 1.92
CA PHE A 67 0.70 10.70 2.62
C PHE A 67 0.57 9.27 3.14
N LEU A 68 -0.52 8.96 3.84
CA LEU A 68 -0.73 7.65 4.44
C LEU A 68 -0.84 6.55 3.38
N LEU A 69 -1.61 6.79 2.31
CA LEU A 69 -1.81 5.79 1.26
C LEU A 69 -0.52 5.60 0.44
N SER A 70 0.13 6.67 0.00
CA SER A 70 1.34 6.59 -0.82
C SER A 70 2.52 6.03 -0.02
N GLY A 71 2.79 6.58 1.16
CA GLY A 71 3.87 6.16 2.03
C GLY A 71 3.65 4.76 2.60
N GLY A 72 2.43 4.43 3.02
CA GLY A 72 2.06 3.09 3.49
C GLY A 72 2.28 2.02 2.41
N PHE A 73 1.89 2.33 1.16
CA PHE A 73 2.16 1.45 0.01
C PHE A 73 3.66 1.26 -0.23
N SER A 74 4.48 2.32 -0.28
CA SER A 74 5.93 2.17 -0.50
C SER A 74 6.62 1.44 0.64
N LEU A 75 6.18 1.65 1.87
CA LEU A 75 6.77 1.00 3.03
C LEU A 75 6.45 -0.51 3.00
N ALA A 76 5.20 -0.88 2.67
CA ALA A 76 4.79 -2.27 2.52
C ALA A 76 5.43 -2.95 1.30
N PHE A 77 5.16 -2.42 0.10
CA PHE A 77 5.63 -3.00 -1.15
C PHE A 77 7.15 -2.89 -1.31
N GLY A 78 7.77 -1.77 -0.92
CA GLY A 78 9.22 -1.60 -0.95
C GLY A 78 9.96 -2.60 -0.08
N ALA A 79 9.43 -2.93 1.11
CA ALA A 79 10.02 -3.97 1.96
C ALA A 79 9.91 -5.37 1.32
N ILE A 80 8.78 -5.69 0.67
CA ILE A 80 8.58 -6.95 -0.08
C ILE A 80 9.53 -7.00 -1.28
N PHE A 81 9.61 -5.92 -2.05
CA PHE A 81 10.50 -5.76 -3.19
C PHE A 81 11.97 -6.02 -2.83
N ILE A 82 12.45 -5.39 -1.76
CA ILE A 82 13.83 -5.54 -1.31
C ILE A 82 14.12 -6.95 -0.79
N LYS A 83 13.14 -7.62 -0.18
CA LYS A 83 13.25 -9.05 0.17
C LYS A 83 13.45 -9.89 -1.09
N THR A 84 12.64 -9.69 -2.13
CA THR A 84 12.77 -10.38 -3.41
C THR A 84 14.12 -10.09 -4.06
N TYR A 85 14.56 -8.84 -4.05
CA TYR A 85 15.88 -8.43 -4.54
C TYR A 85 17.02 -9.15 -3.83
N ARG A 86 16.96 -9.27 -2.49
CA ARG A 86 17.97 -10.01 -1.70
C ARG A 86 18.04 -11.48 -2.12
N VAL A 87 16.90 -12.13 -2.36
CA VAL A 87 16.83 -13.52 -2.81
C VAL A 87 17.41 -13.67 -4.22
N HIS A 88 16.99 -12.81 -5.14
CA HIS A 88 17.49 -12.78 -6.51
C HIS A 88 19.03 -12.61 -6.55
N HIS A 89 19.54 -11.62 -5.84
CA HIS A 89 20.97 -11.33 -5.78
C HIS A 89 21.77 -12.49 -5.13
N LEU A 90 21.22 -13.17 -4.13
CA LEU A 90 21.85 -14.37 -3.55
C LEU A 90 21.91 -15.52 -4.56
N PHE A 91 20.82 -15.75 -5.30
CA PHE A 91 20.74 -16.80 -6.32
C PHE A 91 21.74 -16.57 -7.46
N VAL A 92 21.80 -15.35 -8.00
CA VAL A 92 22.77 -14.99 -9.05
C VAL A 92 24.20 -15.18 -8.56
N ARG A 93 24.53 -14.74 -7.34
CA ARG A 93 25.88 -14.94 -6.78
C ARG A 93 26.23 -16.40 -6.55
N ALA A 94 25.28 -17.21 -6.08
CA ALA A 94 25.47 -18.65 -5.91
C ALA A 94 25.74 -19.33 -7.26
N SER A 95 25.03 -18.94 -8.32
CA SER A 95 25.22 -19.44 -9.67
C SER A 95 26.55 -19.00 -10.31
N SER A 96 27.04 -17.80 -10.01
CA SER A 96 28.31 -17.28 -10.57
C SER A 96 29.57 -17.75 -9.83
N GLY A 97 29.48 -18.55 -8.76
CA GLY A 97 30.65 -19.11 -8.04
C GLY A 97 31.53 -18.07 -7.30
N VAL A 98 31.16 -16.79 -7.29
CA VAL A 98 31.93 -15.71 -6.66
C VAL A 98 31.56 -15.62 -5.18
N ILE A 99 32.30 -16.33 -4.33
CA ILE A 99 32.24 -16.20 -2.87
C ILE A 99 32.99 -14.93 -2.46
N LYS A 100 32.37 -13.76 -2.62
CA LYS A 100 32.78 -12.55 -1.90
C LYS A 100 31.86 -12.36 -0.71
N ASN A 101 32.42 -12.53 0.48
CA ASN A 101 31.78 -12.46 1.82
C ASN A 101 31.14 -11.11 2.21
N LYS A 102 30.71 -10.27 1.25
CA LYS A 102 29.84 -9.12 1.54
C LYS A 102 28.39 -9.57 1.47
N LEU A 103 27.91 -10.18 2.55
CA LEU A 103 26.48 -10.31 2.83
C LEU A 103 25.92 -8.89 2.95
N LEU A 104 24.88 -8.55 2.17
CA LEU A 104 24.24 -7.23 2.23
C LEU A 104 23.81 -6.97 3.68
N GLN A 105 24.28 -5.86 4.25
CA GLN A 105 23.97 -5.50 5.62
C GLN A 105 22.52 -5.03 5.71
N ASP A 106 21.79 -5.49 6.72
CA ASP A 106 20.37 -5.14 6.93
C ASP A 106 20.10 -3.63 6.93
N GLN A 107 21.09 -2.82 7.32
CA GLN A 107 20.99 -1.35 7.30
C GLN A 107 20.83 -0.79 5.89
N GLN A 108 21.53 -1.35 4.89
CA GLN A 108 21.43 -0.89 3.50
C GLN A 108 20.06 -1.20 2.91
N LEU A 109 19.49 -2.37 3.26
CA LEU A 109 18.15 -2.79 2.83
C LEU A 109 17.07 -1.86 3.40
N ILE A 110 17.16 -1.51 4.69
CA ILE A 110 16.22 -0.57 5.33
C ILE A 110 16.37 0.82 4.74
N ALA A 111 17.60 1.30 4.55
CA ALA A 111 17.87 2.61 3.96
C ALA A 111 17.20 2.75 2.58
N LEU A 112 17.24 1.69 1.76
CA LEU A 112 16.59 1.69 0.45
C LEU A 112 15.05 1.78 0.55
N VAL A 113 14.38 1.14 1.53
CA VAL A 113 12.93 1.36 1.76
C VAL A 113 12.67 2.81 2.20
N CYS A 114 13.49 3.34 3.10
CA CYS A 114 13.34 4.71 3.59
C CYS A 114 13.49 5.72 2.45
N VAL A 115 14.39 5.51 1.50
CA VAL A 115 14.51 6.35 0.30
C VAL A 115 13.23 6.33 -0.52
N LEU A 116 12.59 5.17 -0.73
CA LEU A 116 11.31 5.10 -1.46
C LEU A 116 10.20 5.91 -0.78
N VAL A 117 10.13 5.85 0.55
CA VAL A 117 9.16 6.63 1.35
C VAL A 117 9.49 8.12 1.31
N LEU A 118 10.77 8.49 1.36
CA LEU A 118 11.20 9.88 1.23
C LEU A 118 10.83 10.48 -0.13
N ILE A 119 10.95 9.69 -1.21
CA ILE A 119 10.50 10.10 -2.54
C ILE A 119 8.99 10.37 -2.53
N ASP A 120 8.19 9.52 -1.89
CA ASP A 120 6.74 9.78 -1.76
C ASP A 120 6.45 11.05 -0.99
N CYS A 121 7.11 11.23 0.15
CA CYS A 121 6.94 12.44 0.94
C CYS A 121 7.33 13.67 0.12
N ALA A 122 8.42 13.62 -0.65
CA ALA A 122 8.83 14.71 -1.54
C ALA A 122 7.77 14.99 -2.62
N ILE A 123 7.25 13.97 -3.30
CA ILE A 123 6.23 14.17 -4.35
C ILE A 123 4.95 14.77 -3.76
N VAL A 124 4.47 14.25 -2.63
CA VAL A 124 3.22 14.74 -2.00
C VAL A 124 3.42 16.12 -1.38
N THR A 125 4.58 16.41 -0.77
CA THR A 125 4.88 17.77 -0.28
C THR A 125 4.92 18.77 -1.43
N LEU A 126 5.60 18.45 -2.54
CA LEU A 126 5.61 19.28 -3.74
C LEU A 126 4.18 19.54 -4.25
N TRP A 127 3.35 18.50 -4.31
CA TRP A 127 1.94 18.64 -4.70
C TRP A 127 1.23 19.65 -3.79
N VAL A 128 1.29 19.48 -2.47
CA VAL A 128 0.59 20.35 -1.52
C VAL A 128 1.13 21.78 -1.56
N THR A 129 2.42 21.98 -1.79
CA THR A 129 3.03 23.32 -1.85
C THR A 129 2.70 24.09 -3.12
N PHE A 130 2.62 23.41 -4.26
CA PHE A 130 2.44 24.06 -5.57
C PHE A 130 1.00 24.04 -6.07
N ASP A 131 0.21 23.06 -5.64
CA ASP A 131 -1.19 22.88 -6.04
C ASP A 131 -1.98 22.30 -4.84
N PRO A 132 -2.26 23.13 -3.82
CA PRO A 132 -2.86 22.69 -2.57
C PRO A 132 -4.24 22.07 -2.80
N MET A 133 -4.56 21.04 -2.01
CA MET A 133 -5.87 20.40 -2.06
C MET A 133 -6.87 21.22 -1.25
N GLU A 134 -7.87 21.78 -1.91
CA GLU A 134 -8.93 22.56 -1.27
C GLU A 134 -10.24 21.76 -1.20
N ARG A 135 -11.07 22.10 -0.21
CA ARG A 135 -12.44 21.59 -0.12
C ARG A 135 -13.29 22.33 -1.15
N ILE A 136 -13.93 21.58 -2.04
CA ILE A 136 -14.96 22.14 -2.93
C ILE A 136 -16.28 21.39 -2.81
N MET A 137 -17.38 22.13 -2.91
CA MET A 137 -18.73 21.59 -2.99
C MET A 137 -19.09 21.34 -4.44
N ARG A 138 -19.41 20.10 -4.79
CA ARG A 138 -19.97 19.71 -6.08
C ARG A 138 -21.46 19.44 -5.94
N ASN A 139 -22.25 20.15 -6.75
CA ASN A 139 -23.67 19.91 -6.85
C ASN A 139 -23.90 18.58 -7.59
N LEU A 140 -24.69 17.69 -6.99
CA LEU A 140 -25.16 16.45 -7.62
C LEU A 140 -26.44 16.72 -8.41
N THR A 141 -26.98 15.66 -9.04
CA THR A 141 -28.24 15.71 -9.77
C THR A 141 -29.41 16.11 -8.87
N MET A 142 -30.26 17.02 -9.37
CA MET A 142 -31.44 17.51 -8.65
C MET A 142 -32.42 16.36 -8.37
N GLN A 143 -32.89 16.29 -7.13
CA GLN A 143 -33.92 15.34 -6.71
C GLN A 143 -35.21 16.09 -6.39
N ILE A 144 -36.28 15.74 -7.08
CA ILE A 144 -37.62 16.27 -6.81
C ILE A 144 -38.15 15.57 -5.54
N SER A 145 -38.62 16.35 -4.57
CA SER A 145 -39.20 15.81 -3.34
C SER A 145 -40.43 14.94 -3.67
N ARG A 146 -40.48 13.73 -3.10
CA ARG A 146 -41.63 12.83 -3.29
C ARG A 146 -42.85 13.23 -2.46
N LEU A 147 -42.66 14.01 -1.39
CA LEU A 147 -43.74 14.47 -0.51
C LEU A 147 -44.30 15.84 -0.89
N GLU A 148 -43.47 16.74 -1.42
CA GLU A 148 -43.86 18.12 -1.72
C GLU A 148 -43.51 18.45 -3.18
N ARG A 149 -44.51 18.78 -3.99
CA ARG A 149 -44.34 19.00 -5.44
C ARG A 149 -43.54 20.25 -5.80
N ASP A 150 -43.38 21.18 -4.87
CA ASP A 150 -42.68 22.46 -5.07
C ASP A 150 -41.29 22.51 -4.42
N VAL A 151 -40.80 21.40 -3.84
CA VAL A 151 -39.47 21.33 -3.22
C VAL A 151 -38.53 20.48 -4.06
N VAL A 152 -37.41 21.07 -4.45
CA VAL A 152 -36.30 20.40 -5.13
C VAL A 152 -35.10 20.39 -4.20
N TYR A 153 -34.55 19.20 -3.95
CA TYR A 153 -33.31 19.03 -3.24
C TYR A 153 -32.14 19.06 -4.23
N LEU A 154 -31.17 19.93 -3.99
CA LEU A 154 -29.88 19.91 -4.69
C LEU A 154 -28.82 19.35 -3.74
N PRO A 155 -28.60 18.02 -3.71
CA PRO A 155 -27.59 17.44 -2.85
C PRO A 155 -26.20 17.99 -3.24
N GLN A 156 -25.42 18.41 -2.25
CA GLN A 156 -24.05 18.87 -2.44
C GLN A 156 -23.08 17.88 -1.83
N ARG A 157 -21.98 17.61 -2.52
CA ARG A 157 -20.91 16.71 -2.06
C ARG A 157 -19.62 17.48 -1.88
N GLU A 158 -18.95 17.20 -0.79
CA GLU A 158 -17.60 17.69 -0.51
C GLU A 158 -16.57 16.80 -1.19
N GLN A 159 -15.58 17.43 -1.81
CA GLN A 159 -14.44 16.72 -2.36
C GLN A 159 -13.15 17.52 -2.18
N CYS A 160 -12.06 16.80 -1.97
CA CYS A 160 -10.72 17.33 -2.09
C CYS A 160 -10.43 17.55 -3.58
N HIS A 161 -10.09 18.77 -3.98
CA HIS A 161 -9.76 19.09 -5.36
C HIS A 161 -8.54 20.01 -5.41
N SER A 162 -7.65 19.77 -6.35
CA SER A 162 -6.60 20.72 -6.73
C SER A 162 -6.72 20.99 -8.23
N GLU A 163 -6.21 22.12 -8.69
CA GLU A 163 -6.38 22.59 -10.07
C GLU A 163 -5.79 21.58 -11.08
N HIS A 164 -4.67 20.96 -10.71
CA HIS A 164 -3.91 20.04 -11.54
C HIS A 164 -3.89 18.61 -10.96
N MET A 165 -4.93 18.22 -10.22
CA MET A 165 -5.04 16.92 -9.54
C MET A 165 -4.71 15.71 -10.44
N ALA A 166 -5.19 15.71 -11.69
CA ALA A 166 -4.91 14.61 -12.62
C ALA A 166 -3.43 14.48 -13.00
N LYS A 167 -2.69 15.60 -13.10
CA LYS A 167 -1.25 15.59 -13.42
C LYS A 167 -0.44 15.01 -12.27
N TRP A 168 -0.75 15.43 -11.04
CA TRP A 168 -0.08 14.94 -9.83
C TRP A 168 -0.39 13.47 -9.53
N LEU A 169 -1.65 13.06 -9.66
CA LEU A 169 -2.04 11.64 -9.56
C LEU A 169 -1.38 10.80 -10.66
N GLY A 170 -1.34 11.31 -11.90
CA GLY A 170 -0.66 10.66 -13.01
C GLY A 170 0.83 10.43 -12.74
N ALA A 171 1.54 11.45 -12.23
CA ALA A 171 2.96 11.33 -11.85
C ALA A 171 3.17 10.26 -10.76
N LEU A 172 2.33 10.24 -9.72
CA LEU A 172 2.37 9.21 -8.68
C LEU A 172 2.08 7.81 -9.24
N TYR A 173 1.07 7.67 -10.10
CA TYR A 173 0.71 6.38 -10.70
C TYR A 173 1.80 5.85 -11.62
N ILE A 174 2.46 6.70 -12.41
CA ILE A 174 3.59 6.31 -13.26
C ILE A 174 4.74 5.81 -12.38
N TYR A 175 5.12 6.58 -11.36
CA TYR A 175 6.19 6.20 -10.43
C TYR A 175 5.89 4.86 -9.73
N LYS A 176 4.69 4.69 -9.18
CA LYS A 176 4.27 3.45 -8.51
C LYS A 176 4.14 2.28 -9.48
N GLY A 177 3.65 2.54 -10.68
CA GLY A 177 3.55 1.55 -11.77
C GLY A 177 4.92 1.01 -12.17
N LEU A 178 5.92 1.89 -12.31
CA LEU A 178 7.30 1.47 -12.56
C LEU A 178 7.84 0.58 -11.43
N LEU A 179 7.62 0.95 -10.17
CA LEU A 179 8.01 0.11 -9.02
C LEU A 179 7.34 -1.26 -9.07
N LEU A 180 6.05 -1.32 -9.40
CA LEU A 180 5.29 -2.56 -9.52
C LEU A 180 5.82 -3.45 -10.66
N VAL A 181 6.14 -2.88 -11.82
CA VAL A 181 6.72 -3.62 -12.96
C VAL A 181 8.06 -4.23 -12.58
N VAL A 182 8.95 -3.43 -11.97
CA VAL A 182 10.27 -3.92 -11.54
C VAL A 182 10.12 -5.00 -10.46
N GLY A 183 9.18 -4.84 -9.53
CA GLY A 183 8.89 -5.86 -8.52
C GLY A 183 8.34 -7.16 -9.11
N CYS A 184 7.47 -7.06 -10.11
CA CYS A 184 6.95 -8.22 -10.85
C CYS A 184 8.07 -8.96 -11.58
N TYR A 185 8.96 -8.24 -12.26
CA TYR A 185 10.13 -8.81 -12.92
C TYR A 185 11.01 -9.59 -11.94
N MET A 186 11.33 -9.01 -10.77
CA MET A 186 12.12 -9.70 -9.75
C MET A 186 11.41 -10.93 -9.17
N ALA A 187 10.08 -10.85 -8.98
CA ALA A 187 9.28 -11.98 -8.51
C ALA A 187 9.27 -13.13 -9.54
N TRP A 188 9.25 -12.79 -10.83
CA TRP A 188 9.33 -13.77 -11.91
C TRP A 188 10.67 -14.50 -11.94
N GLU A 189 11.78 -13.76 -11.90
CA GLU A 189 13.13 -14.36 -11.88
C GLU A 189 13.35 -15.29 -10.67
N THR A 190 12.73 -14.98 -9.53
CA THR A 190 12.90 -15.75 -8.28
C THR A 190 11.94 -16.94 -8.13
N ARG A 191 11.00 -17.14 -9.06
CA ARG A 191 9.93 -18.16 -8.92
C ARG A 191 10.44 -19.61 -8.93
N ASN A 192 11.52 -19.88 -9.65
CA ASN A 192 12.05 -21.23 -9.87
C ASN A 192 13.05 -21.66 -8.78
N VAL A 193 13.33 -20.81 -7.80
CA VAL A 193 14.27 -21.10 -6.72
C VAL A 193 13.57 -21.88 -5.61
N GLN A 194 13.42 -23.19 -5.81
CA GLN A 194 12.80 -24.11 -4.85
C GLN A 194 13.86 -24.74 -3.94
N ILE A 195 14.31 -23.99 -2.92
CA ILE A 195 15.10 -24.54 -1.82
C ILE A 195 14.13 -24.72 -0.64
N PRO A 196 14.00 -25.90 -0.01
CA PRO A 196 13.02 -26.13 1.07
C PRO A 196 13.22 -25.21 2.30
N ALA A 197 14.44 -24.72 2.52
CA ALA A 197 14.73 -23.68 3.52
C ALA A 197 14.27 -22.26 3.11
N LEU A 198 13.77 -22.07 1.89
CA LEU A 198 13.48 -20.78 1.25
C LEU A 198 12.07 -20.70 0.64
N ASN A 199 11.14 -21.59 1.01
CA ASN A 199 9.76 -21.59 0.53
C ASN A 199 8.99 -20.26 0.83
N ASP A 200 9.56 -19.41 1.69
CA ASP A 200 9.14 -18.01 1.92
C ASP A 200 9.15 -17.16 0.63
N SER A 201 10.02 -17.48 -0.35
CA SER A 201 10.12 -16.74 -1.61
C SER A 201 8.86 -16.84 -2.47
N GLN A 202 8.17 -17.98 -2.44
CA GLN A 202 6.94 -18.18 -3.23
C GLN A 202 5.80 -17.31 -2.71
N TYR A 203 5.60 -17.26 -1.39
CA TYR A 203 4.58 -16.40 -0.76
C TYR A 203 4.88 -14.91 -0.94
N ILE A 204 6.16 -14.53 -0.94
CA ILE A 204 6.60 -13.16 -1.29
C ILE A 204 6.23 -12.85 -2.75
N GLY A 205 6.46 -13.77 -3.69
CA GLY A 205 6.07 -13.60 -5.09
C GLY A 205 4.55 -13.49 -5.29
N MET A 206 3.77 -14.36 -4.65
CA MET A 206 2.29 -14.26 -4.65
C MET A 206 1.80 -12.91 -4.10
N SER A 207 2.46 -12.39 -3.06
CA SER A 207 2.14 -11.08 -2.50
C SER A 207 2.41 -9.93 -3.48
N VAL A 208 3.48 -10.02 -4.27
CA VAL A 208 3.76 -9.06 -5.35
C VAL A 208 2.67 -9.10 -6.42
N TYR A 209 2.27 -10.29 -6.89
CA TYR A 209 1.20 -10.41 -7.89
C TYR A 209 -0.14 -9.88 -7.38
N ASN A 210 -0.49 -10.20 -6.12
CA ASN A 210 -1.68 -9.66 -5.47
C ASN A 210 -1.66 -8.13 -5.43
N ALA A 211 -0.53 -7.51 -5.07
CA ALA A 211 -0.38 -6.06 -5.04
C ALA A 211 -0.51 -5.43 -6.44
N VAL A 212 0.11 -6.02 -7.47
CA VAL A 212 0.03 -5.54 -8.87
C VAL A 212 -1.41 -5.58 -9.37
N ILE A 213 -2.08 -6.73 -9.25
CA ILE A 213 -3.46 -6.93 -9.73
C ILE A 213 -4.41 -5.98 -9.01
N THR A 214 -4.32 -5.90 -7.68
CA THR A 214 -5.19 -5.03 -6.90
C THR A 214 -4.94 -3.55 -7.25
N SER A 215 -3.68 -3.13 -7.40
CA SER A 215 -3.37 -1.73 -7.75
C SER A 215 -3.93 -1.35 -9.11
N ALA A 216 -3.82 -2.23 -10.11
CA ALA A 216 -4.42 -2.03 -11.42
C ALA A 216 -5.95 -1.91 -11.35
N LEU A 217 -6.61 -2.79 -10.58
CA LEU A 217 -8.06 -2.75 -10.38
C LEU A 217 -8.51 -1.48 -9.66
N VAL A 218 -7.80 -1.06 -8.61
CA VAL A 218 -8.11 0.16 -7.86
C VAL A 218 -8.02 1.39 -8.76
N VAL A 219 -6.94 1.51 -9.55
CA VAL A 219 -6.78 2.63 -10.49
C VAL A 219 -7.88 2.60 -11.56
N ALA A 220 -8.20 1.43 -12.13
CA ALA A 220 -9.26 1.31 -13.11
C ALA A 220 -10.62 1.74 -12.54
N LEU A 221 -11.01 1.21 -11.37
CA LEU A 221 -12.29 1.53 -10.73
C LEU A 221 -12.39 2.99 -10.31
N ALA A 222 -11.30 3.57 -9.80
CA ALA A 222 -11.26 4.97 -9.38
C ALA A 222 -11.46 5.95 -10.56
N ASN A 223 -11.09 5.56 -11.79
CA ASN A 223 -11.24 6.40 -12.98
C ASN A 223 -12.50 6.09 -13.80
N VAL A 224 -13.00 4.85 -13.77
CA VAL A 224 -14.18 4.43 -14.56
C VAL A 224 -15.50 4.76 -13.88
N ILE A 225 -15.57 4.63 -12.55
CA ILE A 225 -16.83 4.89 -11.83
C ILE A 225 -17.07 6.40 -11.81
N SER A 226 -18.27 6.81 -12.25
CA SER A 226 -18.70 8.20 -12.23
C SER A 226 -18.52 8.81 -10.83
N THR A 227 -17.96 10.02 -10.78
CA THR A 227 -17.73 10.79 -9.55
C THR A 227 -18.99 10.98 -8.70
N GLU A 228 -20.17 10.83 -9.31
CA GLU A 228 -21.49 10.87 -8.65
C GLU A 228 -21.74 9.68 -7.72
N ARG A 229 -21.15 8.50 -7.97
CA ARG A 229 -21.35 7.28 -7.17
C ARG A 229 -20.27 7.09 -6.10
N TYR A 230 -19.99 8.14 -5.32
CA TYR A 230 -18.90 8.15 -4.34
C TYR A 230 -18.95 7.00 -3.33
N THR A 231 -20.11 6.71 -2.74
CA THR A 231 -20.26 5.62 -1.77
C THR A 231 -19.89 4.27 -2.37
N LEU A 232 -20.25 4.05 -3.65
CA LEU A 232 -19.89 2.83 -4.38
C LEU A 232 -18.39 2.76 -4.64
N THR A 233 -17.79 3.87 -5.11
CA THR A 233 -16.34 3.94 -5.35
C THR A 233 -15.56 3.72 -4.05
N TYR A 234 -15.96 4.37 -2.96
CA TYR A 234 -15.35 4.19 -1.65
C TYR A 234 -15.47 2.75 -1.15
N ALA A 235 -16.68 2.16 -1.20
CA ALA A 235 -16.90 0.79 -0.76
C ALA A 235 -16.07 -0.21 -1.58
N LEU A 236 -16.05 -0.10 -2.90
CA LEU A 236 -15.30 -1.01 -3.78
C LEU A 236 -13.78 -0.84 -3.63
N VAL A 237 -13.28 0.38 -3.74
CA VAL A 237 -11.83 0.67 -3.63
C VAL A 237 -11.33 0.36 -2.22
N GLY A 238 -12.04 0.80 -1.19
CA GLY A 238 -11.69 0.53 0.20
C GLY A 238 -11.66 -0.97 0.51
N THR A 239 -12.66 -1.72 0.04
CA THR A 239 -12.71 -3.18 0.22
C THR A 239 -11.57 -3.88 -0.51
N LEU A 240 -11.26 -3.49 -1.75
CA LEU A 240 -10.15 -4.07 -2.51
C LEU A 240 -8.80 -3.84 -1.82
N ILE A 241 -8.54 -2.60 -1.37
CA ILE A 241 -7.31 -2.28 -0.63
C ILE A 241 -7.26 -3.08 0.68
N PHE A 242 -8.38 -3.15 1.41
CA PHE A 242 -8.47 -3.90 2.67
C PHE A 242 -8.18 -5.40 2.47
N VAL A 243 -8.84 -6.04 1.51
CA VAL A 243 -8.68 -7.45 1.20
C VAL A 243 -7.24 -7.72 0.75
N SER A 244 -6.72 -6.93 -0.18
CA SER A 244 -5.35 -7.11 -0.70
C SER A 244 -4.28 -6.94 0.38
N THR A 245 -4.42 -5.94 1.24
CA THR A 245 -3.52 -5.72 2.38
C THR A 245 -3.57 -6.90 3.36
N THR A 246 -4.77 -7.41 3.64
CA THR A 246 -4.98 -8.55 4.54
C THR A 246 -4.42 -9.83 3.95
N THR A 247 -4.68 -10.11 2.68
CA THR A 247 -4.11 -11.25 1.94
C THR A 247 -2.58 -11.21 1.97
N THR A 248 -1.98 -10.05 1.73
CA THR A 248 -0.51 -9.86 1.78
C THR A 248 0.05 -10.20 3.15
N LEU A 249 -0.57 -9.70 4.23
CA LEU A 249 -0.17 -10.05 5.60
C LEU A 249 -0.30 -11.56 5.86
N CYS A 250 -1.43 -12.15 5.46
CA CYS A 250 -1.67 -13.58 5.65
C CYS A 250 -0.64 -14.44 4.90
N LEU A 251 -0.36 -14.15 3.62
CA LEU A 251 0.64 -14.86 2.83
C LEU A 251 2.03 -14.79 3.46
N LEU A 252 2.41 -13.63 4.02
CA LEU A 252 3.74 -13.44 4.60
C LEU A 252 3.90 -14.06 6.00
N PHE A 253 2.84 -14.14 6.80
CA PHE A 253 2.95 -14.50 8.23
C PHE A 253 2.28 -15.82 8.61
N LEU A 254 1.20 -16.25 7.94
CA LEU A 254 0.54 -17.53 8.28
C LEU A 254 1.45 -18.76 8.12
N PRO A 255 2.25 -18.90 7.04
CA PRO A 255 3.18 -20.02 6.91
C PRO A 255 4.25 -20.04 8.00
N LYS A 256 4.48 -18.91 8.68
CA LYS A 256 5.46 -18.76 9.76
C LYS A 256 4.87 -19.00 11.14
N ALA A 257 3.58 -18.74 11.30
CA ALA A 257 2.85 -18.90 12.55
C ALA A 257 2.29 -20.32 12.72
N SER A 258 1.96 -21.00 11.62
CA SER A 258 1.60 -22.41 11.62
C SER A 258 2.85 -23.23 11.29
N PRO A 259 3.54 -23.84 12.27
CA PRO A 259 4.55 -24.83 11.97
C PRO A 259 3.84 -26.00 11.26
N SER A 260 4.06 -26.16 9.96
CA SER A 260 3.78 -27.44 9.32
C SER A 260 4.60 -28.51 10.06
N PRO A 261 4.00 -29.64 10.45
CA PRO A 261 4.77 -30.75 11.01
C PRO A 261 5.81 -31.13 9.96
N SER A 262 7.07 -31.01 10.34
CA SER A 262 8.21 -31.53 9.58
C SER A 262 7.93 -32.99 9.23
N LEU A 263 7.85 -33.28 7.93
CA LEU A 263 8.14 -34.61 7.39
C LEU A 263 9.56 -34.57 6.82
#